data_AF-A0A3D2JXT5-F1
#
_entry.id   AF-A0A3D2JXT5-F1
#
_cell.length_a   1.000
_cell.length_b   1.000
_cell.length_c   1.000
_cell.angle_alpha   90.00
_cell.angle_beta   90.00
_cell.angle_gamma   90.00
#
_symmetry.space_group_name_H-M   'P 1'
#
loop_
_entity.id
_entity.type
_entity.pdbx_description
1 polymer ?
#
loop_
_entity_poly.entity_id
_entity_poly.type
_entity_poly.pdbx_seq_one_letter_code
_entity_poly.pdbx_strand_id
1 'polypeptide(L)' 'MPLSHRTSGSTARDDYLEQILHLIEEKGYARPIDISKKLEISQASVTNMLKRLDAEGLVAHEKYRGTTLTEEGL' A
#
# COMPACT_ATOMS: atom_id res chain seq x y z
N MET A 1 -18.15 -1.24 8.22
CA MET A 1 -18.13 0.23 8.07
C MET A 1 -17.48 0.52 6.73
N PRO A 2 -18.14 1.11 5.71
CA PRO A 2 -17.43 1.52 4.50
C PRO A 2 -16.76 2.88 4.76
N LEU A 3 -15.43 2.94 4.67
CA LEU A 3 -14.70 4.21 4.69
C LEU A 3 -15.00 4.99 3.40
N SER A 4 -15.66 6.14 3.56
CA SER A 4 -15.89 7.11 2.49
C SER A 4 -14.58 7.83 2.15
N HIS A 5 -13.93 7.45 1.06
CA HIS A 5 -12.72 8.13 0.57
C HIS A 5 -13.07 9.50 -0.03
N ARG A 6 -12.86 10.56 0.76
CA ARG A 6 -12.95 11.96 0.34
C ARG A 6 -11.56 12.40 -0.13
N THR A 7 -11.43 12.64 -1.43
CA THR A 7 -10.19 13.01 -2.13
C THR A 7 -9.48 14.22 -1.52
N SER A 8 -8.39 13.95 -0.79
CA SER A 8 -7.26 14.87 -0.54
C SER A 8 -5.96 14.05 -0.71
N GLY A 9 -4.94 14.54 -1.39
CA GLY A 9 -3.74 13.74 -1.71
C GLY A 9 -2.99 13.09 -0.52
N SER A 10 -3.23 13.55 0.71
CA SER A 10 -2.75 12.89 1.94
C SER A 10 -3.55 11.61 2.25
N THR A 11 -4.88 11.64 2.10
CA THR A 11 -5.75 10.46 2.33
C THR A 11 -5.33 9.28 1.45
N ALA A 12 -5.04 9.53 0.17
CA ALA A 12 -4.65 8.46 -0.75
C ALA A 12 -3.29 7.82 -0.43
N ARG A 13 -2.39 8.46 0.31
CA ARG A 13 -1.15 7.81 0.78
C ARG A 13 -1.44 6.99 2.03
N ASP A 14 -2.17 7.57 2.98
CA ASP A 14 -2.55 6.92 4.23
C ASP A 14 -3.38 5.65 3.96
N ASP A 15 -4.33 5.70 3.02
CA ASP A 15 -5.13 4.55 2.58
C ASP A 15 -4.24 3.40 2.08
N TYR A 16 -3.15 3.71 1.37
CA TYR A 16 -2.21 2.70 0.89
C TYR A 16 -1.41 2.08 2.03
N LEU A 17 -0.88 2.89 2.94
CA LEU A 17 -0.12 2.39 4.09
C LEU A 17 -1.00 1.51 4.98
N GLU A 18 -2.24 1.93 5.24
CA GLU A 18 -3.21 1.14 6.01
C GLU A 18 -3.53 -0.20 5.34
N GLN A 19 -3.80 -0.22 4.03
CA GLN A 19 -4.06 -1.48 3.34
C GLN A 19 -2.83 -2.37 3.23
N ILE A 20 -1.64 -1.80 3.09
CA ILE A 20 -0.38 -2.56 3.10
C ILE A 20 -0.18 -3.19 4.49
N LEU A 21 -0.36 -2.42 5.57
CA LEU A 21 -0.28 -2.91 6.94
C LEU A 21 -1.26 -4.06 7.18
N HIS A 22 -2.54 -3.88 6.86
CA HIS A 22 -3.55 -4.94 7.00
C HIS A 22 -3.17 -6.22 6.23
N LEU A 23 -2.62 -6.08 5.01
CA LEU A 23 -2.18 -7.25 4.24
C LEU A 23 -0.96 -7.94 4.87
N ILE A 24 -0.05 -7.17 5.47
CA ILE A 24 1.11 -7.73 6.19
C ILE A 24 0.65 -8.45 7.46
N GLU A 25 -0.26 -7.87 8.23
CA GLU A 25 -0.82 -8.51 9.42
C GLU A 25 -1.62 -9.78 9.09
N GLU A 26 -2.34 -9.79 7.95
CA GLU A 26 -3.20 -10.91 7.54
C GLU A 26 -2.40 -12.09 6.96
N LYS A 27 -1.33 -11.85 6.17
CA LYS A 27 -0.60 -12.91 5.45
C LYS A 27 0.92 -12.76 5.39
N GLY A 28 1.48 -11.73 6.02
CA GLY A 28 2.92 -11.48 6.12
C GLY A 28 3.54 -10.63 5.00
N TYR A 29 2.75 -10.20 4.00
CA TYR A 29 3.25 -9.36 2.89
C TYR A 29 2.11 -8.68 2.13
N ALA A 30 2.40 -7.58 1.43
CA ALA A 30 1.47 -6.96 0.49
C ALA A 30 1.88 -7.23 -0.97
N ARG A 31 0.91 -7.52 -1.85
CA ARG A 31 1.13 -7.60 -3.30
C ARG A 31 0.30 -6.55 -4.03
N PRO A 32 0.77 -6.02 -5.17
CA PRO A 32 0.03 -5.02 -5.93
C PRO A 32 -1.40 -5.44 -6.29
N ILE A 33 -1.60 -6.72 -6.65
CA ILE A 33 -2.93 -7.28 -6.96
C ILE A 33 -3.88 -7.30 -5.76
N ASP A 34 -3.37 -7.43 -4.55
CA ASP A 34 -4.17 -7.51 -3.35
C ASP A 34 -4.53 -6.10 -2.87
N ILE A 35 -3.59 -5.16 -2.95
CA ILE A 35 -3.81 -3.72 -2.68
C ILE A 35 -4.83 -3.16 -3.67
N SER A 36 -4.69 -3.47 -4.97
CA SER A 36 -5.61 -2.98 -6.01
C SER A 36 -7.04 -3.44 -5.77
N LYS A 37 -7.22 -4.66 -5.23
CA LYS A 37 -8.53 -5.21 -4.88
C LYS A 37 -9.12 -4.53 -3.64
N LYS A 38 -8.33 -4.29 -2.59
CA LYS A 38 -8.83 -3.64 -1.37
C LYS A 38 -9.19 -2.16 -1.60
N LEU A 39 -8.43 -1.46 -2.45
CA LEU A 39 -8.65 -0.05 -2.77
C LEU A 39 -9.54 0.18 -4.01
N GLU A 40 -9.99 -0.88 -4.69
CA GLU A 40 -10.83 -0.81 -5.89
C GLU A 40 -10.25 0.07 -7.03
N ILE A 41 -8.94 -0.02 -7.24
CA ILE A 41 -8.19 0.76 -8.24
C ILE A 41 -7.36 -0.14 -9.17
N SER A 42 -6.78 0.44 -10.21
CA SER A 42 -5.93 -0.31 -11.14
C SER A 42 -4.60 -0.75 -10.50
N GLN A 43 -4.10 -1.92 -10.88
CA GLN A 43 -2.75 -2.37 -10.48
C GLN A 43 -1.64 -1.42 -10.96
N ALA A 44 -1.85 -0.73 -12.08
CA ALA A 44 -0.90 0.27 -12.57
C ALA A 44 -0.80 1.47 -11.63
N SER A 45 -1.94 1.96 -11.11
CA SER A 45 -1.99 3.00 -10.08
C SER A 45 -1.25 2.56 -8.83
N VAL A 46 -1.48 1.31 -8.39
CA VAL A 46 -0.81 0.76 -7.22
C VAL A 46 0.70 0.69 -7.41
N THR A 47 1.14 0.17 -8.55
CA THR A 47 2.58 0.07 -8.87
C THR A 47 3.25 1.44 -8.89
N ASN A 48 2.58 2.47 -9.42
CA ASN A 48 3.10 3.83 -9.40
C ASN A 48 3.17 4.41 -7.98
N MET A 49 2.18 4.13 -7.13
CA MET A 49 2.21 4.59 -5.73
C MET A 49 3.29 3.87 -4.93
N LEU A 50 3.42 2.55 -5.07
CA LEU A 50 4.46 1.77 -4.40
C LEU A 50 5.87 2.28 -4.74
N LYS A 51 6.13 2.64 -6.00
CA LYS A 51 7.40 3.27 -6.40
C LYS A 51 7.66 4.62 -5.71
N ARG A 52 6.61 5.40 -5.46
CA ARG A 52 6.73 6.69 -4.74
C ARG A 52 7.02 6.44 -3.26
N LEU A 53 6.26 5.55 -2.63
CA LEU A 53 6.48 5.16 -1.23
C LEU A 53 7.87 4.55 -1.01
N ASP A 54 8.39 3.77 -1.96
CA ASP A 54 9.74 3.21 -1.94
C ASP A 54 10.81 4.31 -2.04
N ALA A 55 10.61 5.28 -2.95
CA ALA A 55 11.48 6.45 -3.06
C ALA A 55 11.42 7.37 -1.83
N GLU A 56 10.31 7.37 -1.09
CA GLU A 56 10.11 8.08 0.17
C GLU A 56 10.61 7.25 1.39
N GLY A 57 11.09 6.02 1.19
CA GLY A 57 11.59 5.16 2.26
C GLY A 57 10.51 4.51 3.14
N LEU A 58 9.23 4.60 2.76
CA LEU A 58 8.08 4.14 3.55
C LEU A 58 7.75 2.64 3.34
N VAL A 59 8.13 2.10 2.18
CA VAL A 59 7.96 0.68 1.86
C VAL A 59 9.27 0.09 1.33
N ALA A 60 9.43 -1.22 1.48
CA ALA A 60 10.53 -1.97 0.90
C ALA A 60 10.00 -3.15 0.07
N HIS A 61 10.63 -3.38 -1.07
CA HIS A 61 10.36 -4.54 -1.91
C HIS A 61 11.33 -5.69 -1.62
N GLU A 62 10.82 -6.74 -0.98
CA GLU A 62 11.59 -7.98 -0.80
C GLU A 62 11.36 -8.91 -2.00
N LYS A 63 12.47 -9.29 -2.64
CA LYS A 63 12.45 -10.26 -3.75
C LYS A 63 11.77 -11.55 -3.29
N TYR A 64 10.76 -11.99 -4.04
CA TYR A 64 9.93 -13.19 -3.76
C TYR A 64 8.97 -13.11 -2.57
N ARG A 65 9.04 -12.06 -1.74
CA ARG A 65 8.16 -11.91 -0.57
C ARG A 65 7.10 -10.84 -0.72
N GLY A 66 7.28 -9.87 -1.61
CA GLY A 66 6.31 -8.79 -1.84
C GLY A 66 6.75 -7.49 -1.21
N THR A 67 5.80 -6.61 -0.91
CA THR A 67 6.05 -5.31 -0.30
C THR A 67 5.82 -5.38 1.21
N THR A 68 6.75 -4.81 1.98
CA THR A 68 6.64 -4.59 3.43
C THR A 68 6.71 -3.11 3.77
N LEU A 69 6.23 -2.71 4.94
CA LEU A 69 6.46 -1.38 5.50
C LEU A 69 7.85 -1.33 6.15
N THR A 70 8.49 -0.16 6.07
CA THR A 70 9.68 0.18 6.84
C THR A 70 9.27 0.81 8.17
N GLU A 71 10.23 1.12 9.04
CA GLU A 71 9.96 1.86 10.29
C GLU A 71 9.37 3.25 10.05
N GLU A 72 9.67 3.89 8.91
CA GLU A 72 9.13 5.22 8.57
C GLU A 72 7.70 5.16 8.01
N GLY A 73 7.29 4.00 7.48
CA GLY A 73 5.95 3.79 6.91
C GLY A 73 4.92 3.19 7.88
N LEU A 74 5.34 2.80 9.09
CA LEU A 74 4.48 2.37 10.19
C LEU A 74 3.91 3.59 10.93
#